data_AF-A0A521G6H4-F1
#
_entry.id   AF-A0A521G6H4-F1
#
_cell.length_a   1.000
_cell.length_b   1.000
_cell.length_c   1.000
_cell.angle_alpha   90.00
_cell.angle_beta   90.00
_cell.angle_gamma   90.00
#
_symmetry.space_group_name_H-M   'P 1'
#
loop_
_entity.id
_entity.type
_entity.pdbx_description
1 polymer ?
#
loop_
_entity_poly.entity_id
_entity_poly.type
_entity_poly.pdbx_seq_one_letter_code
_entity_poly.pdbx_strand_id
1 'polypeptide(L)' 'MLYICDSSDGKQAARKRKFDDWFGYFNQVEFTKHDFPITDIKDGITYYNSVILKNSNPYLEEILAELATVFGSCNDPK' A
#
# COMPACT_ATOMS: atom_id res chain seq x y z
N MET A 1 -9.91 3.13 -0.56
CA MET A 1 -9.04 4.18 -1.14
C MET A 1 -7.72 3.54 -1.52
N LEU A 2 -7.18 3.86 -2.70
CA LEU A 2 -5.85 3.43 -3.15
C LEU A 2 -4.88 4.61 -3.07
N TYR A 3 -3.74 4.38 -2.45
CA TYR A 3 -2.62 5.31 -2.36
C TYR A 3 -1.43 4.74 -3.13
N ILE A 4 -0.84 5.54 -4.00
CA ILE A 4 0.38 5.25 -4.76
C ILE A 4 1.29 6.45 -4.58
N CYS A 5 2.50 6.22 -4.07
CA CYS A 5 3.48 7.28 -3.90
C CYS A 5 4.31 7.46 -5.19
N ASP A 6 4.37 8.69 -5.69
CA ASP A 6 5.36 9.06 -6.71
C ASP A 6 6.79 8.80 -6.19
N SER A 7 7.68 8.32 -7.08
CA SER A 7 9.07 7.97 -6.79
C SER A 7 10.07 8.78 -7.61
N SER A 8 9.60 9.73 -8.44
CA SER A 8 10.43 10.50 -9.39
C SER A 8 11.58 11.30 -8.76
N ASP A 9 11.43 11.72 -7.49
CA ASP A 9 12.40 12.55 -6.77
C ASP A 9 13.20 11.80 -5.68
N GLY A 10 13.05 10.48 -5.58
CA GLY A 10 13.74 9.64 -4.58
C GLY A 10 13.26 9.81 -3.13
N LYS A 11 12.20 10.57 -2.87
CA LYS A 11 11.67 10.85 -1.51
C LYS A 11 10.45 10.03 -1.12
N GLN A 12 10.16 8.96 -1.86
CA GLN A 12 8.98 8.12 -1.67
C GLN A 12 8.87 7.53 -0.26
N ALA A 13 9.99 7.12 0.37
CA ALA A 13 9.99 6.62 1.73
C ALA A 13 9.60 7.69 2.76
N ALA A 14 10.03 8.94 2.55
CA ALA A 14 9.65 10.05 3.43
C ALA A 14 8.17 10.42 3.29
N ARG A 15 7.62 10.36 2.07
CA ARG A 15 6.18 10.56 1.81
C ARG A 15 5.34 9.44 2.41
N LYS A 16 5.77 8.19 2.28
CA LYS A 16 5.11 7.05 2.92
C LYS A 16 5.02 7.23 4.44
N ARG A 17 6.12 7.61 5.10
CA ARG A 17 6.09 7.91 6.54
C ARG A 17 5.07 8.97 6.92
N LYS A 18 5.01 10.08 6.18
CA LYS A 18 3.99 11.12 6.42
C LYS A 18 2.56 10.61 6.23
N PHE A 19 2.36 9.73 5.25
CA PHE A 19 1.06 9.10 5.02
C PHE A 19 0.68 8.13 6.16
N ASP A 20 1.66 7.41 6.71
CA ASP A 20 1.46 6.54 7.87
C ASP A 20 1.08 7.35 9.11
N ASP A 21 1.78 8.46 9.36
CA ASP A 21 1.50 9.38 10.48
C ASP A 21 0.09 9.98 10.34
N TRP A 22 -0.26 10.42 9.12
CA TRP A 22 -1.61 10.91 8.81
C TRP A 22 -2.66 9.84 9.08
N PHE A 23 -2.49 8.62 8.59
CA PHE A 23 -3.46 7.55 8.82
C PHE A 23 -3.59 7.20 10.30
N GLY A 24 -2.48 7.08 11.02
CA GLY A 24 -2.48 6.78 12.45
C GLY A 24 -3.15 7.87 13.28
N TYR A 25 -2.99 9.14 12.91
CA TYR A 25 -3.63 10.27 13.60
C TYR A 25 -5.15 10.33 13.34
N PHE A 26 -5.60 10.08 12.11
CA PHE A 26 -7.00 10.26 11.73
C PHE A 26 -7.87 9.00 11.84
N ASN A 27 -7.28 7.81 11.89
CA ASN A 27 -8.06 6.57 11.95
C ASN A 27 -8.48 6.21 13.39
N GLN A 28 -9.77 6.36 13.69
CA GLN A 28 -10.36 6.08 15.00
C GLN A 28 -10.97 4.67 15.13
N VAL A 29 -10.40 3.64 14.49
CA VAL A 29 -10.82 2.20 14.51
C VAL A 29 -11.75 1.77 13.37
N GLU A 30 -12.28 2.67 12.54
CA GLU A 30 -13.22 2.29 11.47
C GLU A 30 -12.56 1.73 10.19
N PHE A 31 -11.29 2.03 9.96
CA PHE A 31 -10.58 1.63 8.75
C PHE A 31 -9.34 0.81 9.07
N THR A 32 -8.94 -0.03 8.11
CA THR A 32 -7.66 -0.72 8.12
C THR A 32 -6.87 -0.30 6.90
N LYS A 33 -5.57 -0.05 7.10
CA LYS A 33 -4.60 0.24 6.04
C LYS A 33 -3.72 -0.97 5.82
N HIS A 34 -3.57 -1.38 4.57
CA HIS A 34 -2.67 -2.44 4.15
C HIS A 34 -1.64 -1.87 3.19
N ASP A 35 -0.37 -2.13 3.46
CA ASP A 35 0.76 -1.67 2.65
C ASP A 35 1.24 -2.79 1.73
N PHE A 36 1.46 -2.45 0.46
CA PHE A 36 1.89 -3.38 -0.59
C PHE A 36 3.03 -2.74 -1.41
N PRO A 37 4.27 -2.75 -0.88
CA PRO A 37 5.40 -2.24 -1.62
C PRO A 37 5.72 -3.16 -2.81
N ILE A 38 6.04 -2.56 -3.95
CA ILE A 38 6.49 -3.27 -5.15
C ILE A 38 7.89 -2.77 -5.47
N THR A 39 8.85 -3.68 -5.63
CA THR A 39 10.21 -3.29 -5.99
C THR A 39 10.48 -3.67 -7.44
N ASP A 40 10.75 -2.67 -8.28
CA ASP A 40 11.25 -2.92 -9.63
C ASP A 40 12.72 -3.34 -9.54
N ILE A 41 13.00 -4.60 -9.87
CA ILE A 41 14.35 -5.17 -9.82
C ILE A 41 15.27 -4.50 -10.85
N LYS A 42 14.74 -3.98 -11.96
CA LYS A 42 15.55 -3.35 -13.02
C LYS A 42 16.07 -1.98 -12.59
N ASP A 43 15.20 -1.18 -12.00
CA ASP A 43 15.52 0.21 -11.63
C ASP A 43 15.91 0.35 -10.15
N GLY A 44 15.73 -0.70 -9.35
CA GLY A 44 15.96 -0.69 -7.90
C GLY A 44 14.98 0.21 -7.12
N ILE A 45 13.89 0.62 -7.76
CA ILE A 45 12.90 1.55 -7.19
C ILE A 45 11.82 0.75 -6.47
N THR A 46 11.62 1.05 -5.19
CA THR A 46 10.44 0.58 -4.44
C THR A 46 9.31 1.59 -4.53
N TYR A 47 8.18 1.17 -5.10
CA TYR A 47 6.92 1.88 -5.09
C TYR A 47 6.17 1.57 -3.80
N TYR A 48 5.91 2.60 -2.99
CA TYR A 48 5.12 2.47 -1.77
C TYR A 48 3.65 2.65 -2.09
N ASN A 49 2.88 1.57 -1.98
CA ASN A 49 1.44 1.57 -2.20
C ASN A 49 0.72 1.16 -0.91
N SER A 50 -0.48 1.69 -0.73
CA SER A 50 -1.36 1.34 0.39
C SER A 50 -2.81 1.31 -0.05
N VAL A 51 -3.58 0.39 0.51
CA VAL A 51 -5.04 0.36 0.38
C VAL A 51 -5.66 0.58 1.75
N ILE A 52 -6.63 1.50 1.83
CA ILE A 52 -7.43 1.74 3.03
C ILE A 52 -8.85 1.25 2.76
N LEU A 53 -9.33 0.36 3.63
CA LEU A 53 -10.67 -0.25 3.56
C LEU A 53 -11.42 0.01 4.87
N LYS A 54 -12.73 0.14 4.78
CA LYS A 54 -13.60 0.20 5.96
C LYS A 54 -13.73 -1.20 6.54
N ASN A 55 -13.65 -1.31 7.87
CA ASN A 55 -13.70 -2.59 8.57
C ASN A 55 -15.07 -3.27 8.46
N SER A 56 -16.13 -2.49 8.23
CA SER A 56 -17.48 -3.00 7.98
C SER A 56 -17.75 -3.37 6.53
N ASN A 57 -16.73 -3.40 5.66
CA ASN A 57 -16.92 -3.83 4.28
C ASN A 57 -17.14 -5.36 4.26
N PRO A 58 -18.28 -5.86 3.77
CA PRO A 58 -18.56 -7.30 3.74
C PRO A 58 -17.58 -8.08 2.85
N TYR A 59 -16.87 -7.41 1.94
CA TYR A 59 -15.89 -8.01 1.04
C TYR A 59 -14.44 -7.76 1.47
N LEU A 60 -14.21 -7.40 2.74
CA LEU A 60 -12.89 -7.00 3.22
C LEU A 60 -11.86 -8.11 2.98
N GLU A 61 -12.19 -9.35 3.34
CA GLU A 61 -11.26 -10.48 3.23
C GLU A 61 -10.98 -10.84 1.77
N GLU A 62 -12.00 -10.88 0.91
CA GLU A 62 -11.86 -11.19 -0.51
C GLU A 62 -11.00 -10.15 -1.22
N ILE A 63 -11.22 -8.86 -0.94
CA ILE A 63 -10.41 -7.78 -1.51
C ILE A 63 -8.95 -7.94 -1.08
N LEU A 64 -8.68 -8.24 0.20
CA LEU A 64 -7.33 -8.42 0.68
C LEU A 64 -6.63 -9.65 0.09
N ALA A 65 -7.36 -10.76 -0.08
CA ALA A 65 -6.85 -11.97 -0.70
C ALA A 65 -6.46 -11.74 -2.18
N GLU A 66 -7.29 -11.04 -2.94
CA GLU A 66 -7.00 -10.71 -4.34
C GLU A 66 -5.83 -9.72 -4.44
N LEU A 67 -5.77 -8.70 -3.58
CA LEU A 67 -4.64 -7.77 -3.56
C LEU A 67 -3.33 -8.49 -3.22
N ALA A 68 -3.34 -9.41 -2.25
CA ALA A 68 -2.16 -10.21 -1.92
C ALA A 68 -1.71 -11.07 -3.11
N THR A 69 -2.65 -11.64 -3.87
CA THR A 69 -2.36 -12.44 -5.07
C THR A 69 -1.74 -11.57 -6.18
N VAL A 70 -2.38 -10.45 -6.50
CA VAL A 70 -1.91 -9.52 -7.55
C VAL A 70 -0.54 -8.96 -7.20
N PHE A 71 -0.35 -8.43 -5.99
CA PHE A 71 0.93 -7.83 -5.60
C PHE A 71 2.02 -8.85 -5.29
N GLY A 72 1.67 -10.05 -4.84
CA GLY A 72 2.60 -11.18 -4.75
C GLY A 72 3.25 -11.47 -6.10
N SER A 73 2.43 -11.55 -7.16
CA SER A 73 2.91 -11.79 -8.53
C SER A 73 3.79 -10.67 -9.09
N CYS A 74 3.72 -9.45 -8.54
CA CYS A 74 4.60 -8.34 -8.93
C CYS A 74 5.99 -8.42 -8.29
N ASN A 75 6.15 -9.17 -7.19
CA ASN A 75 7.41 -9.32 -6.47
C ASN A 75 8.15 -10.62 -6.81
N ASP A 76 7.53 -11.52 -7.57
CA ASP A 76 8.19 -12.72 -8.07
C ASP A 76 9.14 -12.37 -9.24
N PRO A 77 10.43 -12.74 -9.16
CA PRO A 77 11.33 -12.62 -10.29
C PRO A 77 10.83 -13.56 -11.41
N LYS A 78 10.45 -12.99 -12.55
CA LYS A 78 10.27 -13.76 -13.79
C LYS A 78 11.57 -14.37 -14.26
#